data_AF-E8RUT1-F1
#
_entry.id   AF-E8RUT1-F1
#
_cell.length_a   1.000
_cell.length_b   1.000
_cell.length_c   1.000
_cell.angle_alpha   90.00
_cell.angle_beta   90.00
_cell.angle_gamma   90.00
#
_symmetry.space_group_name_H-M   'P 1'
#
loop_
_entity.id
_entity.type
_entity.pdbx_description
1 polymer ?
#
loop_
_entity_poly.entity_id
_entity_poly.type
_entity_poly.pdbx_seq_one_letter_code
_entity_poly.pdbx_strand_id
1 'polypeptide(L)'
;MTAKKVRHQLFLGPEVSARLETLAAKPGMNKSAILSDAVTAWLERRASNELDAHFGKRLDRLSVQLNRMERDQLILLESLALFIRLTLLRDAHLPEADAATRALARARYEGFVAQVGRIIATGQSSLNPTSSREGE
;
A
#
# COMPACT_ATOMS: atom_id res chain seq x y z
N MET A 1 -2.05 7.63 43.18
CA MET A 1 -1.72 9.04 42.89
C MET A 1 -2.94 9.69 42.26
N THR A 2 -3.65 10.57 42.98
CA THR A 2 -4.90 11.15 42.51
C THR A 2 -4.62 12.09 41.35
N ALA A 3 -5.09 11.74 40.14
CA ALA A 3 -4.88 12.54 38.93
C ALA A 3 -5.44 13.96 39.12
N LYS A 4 -4.64 14.98 38.75
CA LYS A 4 -4.99 16.40 38.87
C LYS A 4 -6.20 16.70 38.00
N LYS A 5 -7.34 17.05 38.61
CA LYS A 5 -8.56 17.47 37.89
C LYS A 5 -8.54 18.98 37.64
N VAL A 6 -8.81 19.39 36.39
CA VAL A 6 -8.95 20.79 36.00
C VAL A 6 -10.44 21.16 36.00
N ARG A 7 -10.80 22.28 36.64
CA ARG A 7 -12.19 22.74 36.68
C ARG A 7 -12.51 23.52 35.41
N HIS A 8 -13.57 23.11 34.72
CA HIS A 8 -14.13 23.83 33.59
C HIS A 8 -15.53 24.35 33.95
N GLN A 9 -15.84 25.60 33.60
CA GLN A 9 -17.20 26.15 33.62
C GLN A 9 -17.75 26.11 32.21
N LEU A 10 -18.81 25.32 32.01
CA LEU A 10 -19.39 25.03 30.72
C LEU A 10 -20.91 25.16 30.85
N PHE A 11 -21.57 25.64 29.81
CA PHE A 11 -23.02 25.59 29.72
C PHE A 11 -23.43 24.39 28.86
N LEU A 12 -24.42 23.64 29.32
CA LEU A 12 -25.06 22.57 28.56
C LEU A 12 -26.47 23.00 28.17
N GLY A 13 -26.90 22.63 26.97
CA GLY A 13 -28.30 22.81 26.59
C GLY A 13 -29.23 22.04 27.56
N PRO A 14 -30.45 22.53 27.80
CA PRO A 14 -31.34 22.00 28.84
C PRO A 14 -31.62 20.50 28.68
N GLU A 15 -31.85 20.04 27.45
CA GLU A 15 -32.04 18.63 27.11
C GLU A 15 -30.83 17.75 27.46
N VAL A 16 -29.62 18.23 27.16
CA VAL A 16 -28.37 17.49 27.43
C VAL A 16 -28.08 17.48 28.92
N SER A 17 -28.36 18.58 29.62
CA SER A 17 -28.24 18.66 31.07
C SER A 17 -29.15 17.65 31.76
N ALA A 18 -30.42 17.57 31.36
CA ALA A 18 -31.37 16.61 31.92
C ALA A 18 -30.91 15.15 31.72
N ARG A 19 -30.37 14.82 30.54
CA ARG A 19 -29.80 13.49 30.27
C ARG A 19 -28.57 13.19 31.11
N LEU A 20 -27.70 14.18 31.34
CA LEU A 20 -26.52 14.03 32.19
C LEU A 20 -26.92 13.79 33.66
N GLU A 21 -27.93 14.50 34.17
CA GLU A 21 -28.47 14.26 35.51
C GLU A 21 -28.97 12.83 35.67
N THR A 22 -29.76 12.35 34.71
CA THR A 22 -30.28 10.98 34.72
C THR A 22 -29.16 9.93 34.69
N LEU A 23 -28.08 10.17 33.95
CA LEU A 23 -26.92 9.27 33.92
C LEU A 23 -26.11 9.30 35.22
N ALA A 24 -25.98 10.48 35.83
CA ALA A 24 -25.25 10.67 37.08
C ALA A 24 -26.04 10.19 38.32
N ALA A 25 -27.35 9.97 38.20
CA ALA A 25 -28.18 9.40 39.28
C ALA A 25 -27.84 7.93 39.59
N LYS A 26 -27.06 7.25 38.74
CA LYS A 26 -26.62 5.86 38.97
C LYS A 26 -25.55 5.79 40.07
N PRO A 27 -25.61 4.81 40.99
CA PRO A 27 -24.60 4.65 42.04
C PRO A 27 -23.19 4.50 41.47
N GLY A 28 -22.25 5.28 42.01
CA GLY A 28 -20.82 5.23 41.61
C GLY A 28 -20.44 6.07 40.39
N MET A 29 -21.39 6.71 39.70
CA MET A 29 -21.10 7.62 38.59
C MET A 29 -21.16 9.08 39.05
N ASN A 30 -20.19 9.89 38.63
CA ASN A 30 -20.21 11.33 38.83
C ASN A 30 -20.16 12.06 37.48
N LYS A 31 -20.78 13.24 37.41
CA LYS A 31 -20.89 14.03 36.17
C LYS A 31 -19.55 14.30 35.51
N SER A 32 -18.51 14.57 36.31
CA SER A 32 -17.16 14.81 35.79
C SER A 32 -16.54 13.58 35.14
N ALA A 33 -16.76 12.38 35.67
CA ALA A 33 -16.30 11.13 35.06
C ALA A 33 -17.04 10.86 33.75
N ILE A 34 -18.37 11.01 33.73
CA ILE A 34 -19.19 10.86 32.52
C ILE A 34 -18.73 11.83 31.43
N LEU A 35 -18.51 13.10 31.77
CA LEU A 35 -18.05 14.11 30.83
C LEU A 35 -16.62 13.83 30.35
N SER A 36 -15.74 13.40 31.25
CA SER A 36 -14.36 13.03 30.89
C SER A 36 -14.36 11.89 29.88
N ASP A 37 -15.09 10.81 30.15
CA ASP A 37 -15.16 9.65 29.26
C ASP A 37 -15.82 10.01 27.92
N ALA A 38 -16.88 10.82 27.94
CA ALA A 38 -17.55 11.27 26.72
C ALA A 38 -16.63 12.14 25.85
N VAL A 39 -15.87 13.06 26.45
CA VAL A 39 -14.92 13.91 25.73
C VAL A 39 -13.74 13.08 25.20
N THR A 40 -13.19 12.18 25.99
CA THR A 40 -12.13 11.24 25.54
C THR A 40 -12.62 10.42 24.35
N ALA A 41 -13.79 9.77 24.46
CA ALA A 41 -14.35 8.97 23.38
C ALA A 41 -14.72 9.81 22.14
N TRP A 42 -15.04 11.10 22.30
CA TRP A 42 -15.25 12.00 21.17
C TRP A 42 -13.93 12.38 20.49
N LEU A 43 -12.90 12.70 21.27
CA LEU A 43 -11.56 13.02 20.75
C LEU A 43 -10.94 11.81 20.03
N GLU A 44 -11.07 10.61 20.59
CA GLU A 44 -10.58 9.36 19.98
C GLU A 44 -11.32 9.05 18.67
N ARG A 45 -12.67 9.15 18.66
CA ARG A 45 -13.47 8.97 17.44
C ARG A 45 -13.15 10.02 16.37
N ARG A 46 -12.86 11.25 16.80
CA ARG A 46 -12.46 12.31 15.87
C ARG A 46 -11.10 12.01 15.26
N ALA A 47 -10.14 11.56 16.06
CA ALA A 47 -8.83 11.16 15.57
C ALA A 47 -8.92 9.99 14.59
N SER A 48 -9.73 8.96 14.86
CA SER A 48 -9.94 7.86 13.90
C SER A 48 -10.58 8.34 12.59
N ASN A 49 -11.61 9.20 12.68
CA ASN A 49 -12.26 9.76 11.49
C ASN A 49 -11.32 10.65 10.67
N GLU A 50 -10.44 11.42 11.31
CA GLU A 50 -9.42 12.21 10.61
C GLU A 50 -8.41 11.30 9.91
N LEU A 51 -7.95 10.22 10.56
CA LEU A 51 -7.08 9.23 9.92
C LEU A 51 -7.76 8.56 8.71
N ASP A 52 -9.01 8.12 8.84
CA ASP A 52 -9.75 7.50 7.73
C ASP A 52 -9.98 8.49 6.58
N ALA A 53 -10.30 9.75 6.90
CA ALA A 53 -10.47 10.79 5.88
C ALA A 53 -9.15 11.12 5.15
N HIS A 54 -8.02 11.12 5.87
CA HIS A 54 -6.71 11.43 5.31
C HIS A 54 -6.06 10.25 4.56
N PHE A 55 -6.25 9.03 5.05
CA PHE A 55 -5.55 7.84 4.54
C PHE A 55 -6.45 6.89 3.74
N GLY A 56 -7.77 6.85 3.96
CA GLY A 56 -8.68 5.94 3.27
C GLY A 56 -8.57 6.03 1.74
N LYS A 57 -8.69 7.24 1.18
CA LYS A 57 -8.53 7.46 -0.27
C LYS A 57 -7.17 7.03 -0.82
N ARG A 58 -6.11 7.16 0.00
CA ARG A 58 -4.75 6.75 -0.40
C ARG A 58 -4.63 5.23 -0.39
N LEU A 59 -5.17 4.56 0.62
CA LEU A 59 -5.20 3.11 0.73
C LEU A 59 -6.04 2.48 -0.38
N ASP A 60 -7.19 3.07 -0.72
CA ASP A 60 -8.01 2.62 -1.84
C ASP A 60 -7.23 2.69 -3.16
N ARG A 61 -6.51 3.80 -3.39
CA ARG A 61 -5.67 3.96 -4.58
C ARG A 61 -4.54 2.93 -4.62
N LEU A 62 -3.87 2.67 -3.49
CA LEU A 62 -2.84 1.64 -3.39
C LEU A 62 -3.41 0.26 -3.68
N SER A 63 -4.61 -0.06 -3.15
CA SER A 63 -5.29 -1.33 -3.41
C SER A 63 -5.59 -1.51 -4.90
N VAL A 64 -6.11 -0.47 -5.57
CA VAL A 64 -6.34 -0.50 -7.03
C VAL A 64 -5.03 -0.69 -7.81
N GLN A 65 -3.94 -0.02 -7.39
CA GLN A 65 -2.63 -0.18 -8.02
C GLN A 65 -2.09 -1.60 -7.83
N LEU A 66 -2.19 -2.18 -6.63
CA LEU A 66 -1.78 -3.55 -6.36
C LEU A 66 -2.57 -4.57 -7.18
N ASN A 67 -3.90 -4.43 -7.26
CA ASN A 67 -4.73 -5.28 -8.10
C ASN A 67 -4.34 -5.19 -9.59
N ARG A 68 -3.94 -4.01 -10.06
CA ARG A 68 -3.42 -3.85 -11.42
C ARG A 68 -2.06 -4.53 -11.57
N MET A 69 -1.13 -4.37 -10.62
CA MET A 69 0.18 -5.02 -10.65
C MET A 69 0.04 -6.54 -10.61
N GLU A 70 -0.89 -7.09 -9.84
CA GLU A 70 -1.17 -8.52 -9.81
C GLU A 70 -1.65 -9.04 -11.17
N ARG A 71 -2.59 -8.33 -11.82
CA ARG A 71 -3.01 -8.68 -13.19
C ARG A 71 -1.86 -8.61 -14.19
N ASP A 72 -1.08 -7.53 -14.15
CA ASP A 72 0.06 -7.35 -15.06
C ASP A 72 1.10 -8.48 -14.82
N GLN A 73 1.32 -8.89 -13.57
CA GLN A 73 2.20 -10.01 -13.21
C GLN A 73 1.69 -11.36 -13.73
N LEU A 74 0.38 -11.61 -13.63
CA LEU A 74 -0.24 -12.82 -14.17
C LEU A 74 -0.11 -12.87 -15.70
N ILE A 75 -0.33 -11.75 -16.39
CA ILE A 75 -0.15 -11.65 -17.85
C ILE A 75 1.31 -11.94 -18.23
N LEU A 76 2.28 -11.40 -17.48
CA LEU A 76 3.70 -11.68 -17.71
C LEU A 76 4.03 -13.17 -17.49
N LEU A 77 3.45 -13.80 -16.46
CA LEU A 77 3.68 -15.23 -16.19
C LEU A 77 3.09 -16.11 -17.30
N GLU A 78 1.86 -15.83 -17.74
CA GLU A 78 1.22 -16.52 -18.87
C GLU A 78 2.06 -16.35 -20.15
N SER A 79 2.50 -15.12 -20.43
CA SER A 79 3.33 -14.81 -21.60
C SER A 79 4.67 -15.56 -21.56
N LEU A 80 5.31 -15.63 -20.39
CA LEU A 80 6.54 -16.38 -20.19
C LEU A 80 6.32 -17.89 -20.39
N ALA A 81 5.22 -18.44 -19.85
CA ALA A 81 4.88 -19.85 -20.03
C ALA A 81 4.66 -20.19 -21.50
N LEU A 82 3.94 -19.34 -22.24
CA LEU A 82 3.74 -19.48 -23.68
C LEU A 82 5.06 -19.35 -24.45
N PHE A 83 5.91 -18.40 -24.08
CA PHE A 83 7.24 -18.23 -24.68
C PHE A 83 8.08 -19.50 -24.48
N ILE A 84 8.19 -20.03 -23.26
CA ILE A 84 8.93 -21.26 -22.96
C ILE A 84 8.37 -22.43 -23.77
N ARG A 85 7.04 -22.60 -23.81
CA ARG A 85 6.40 -23.66 -24.60
C ARG A 85 6.76 -23.54 -26.09
N LEU A 86 6.70 -22.33 -26.65
CA LEU A 86 7.03 -22.09 -28.05
C LEU A 86 8.52 -22.33 -28.34
N THR A 87 9.40 -21.94 -27.41
CA THR A 87 10.84 -22.21 -27.51
C THR A 87 11.12 -23.72 -27.51
N LEU A 88 10.56 -24.47 -26.56
CA LEU A 88 10.72 -25.93 -26.52
C LEU A 88 10.17 -26.61 -27.78
N LEU A 89 9.02 -26.15 -28.29
CA LEU A 89 8.46 -26.67 -29.54
C LEU A 89 9.39 -26.40 -30.74
N ARG A 90 9.97 -25.20 -30.81
CA ARG A 90 10.92 -24.83 -31.85
C ARG A 90 12.20 -25.66 -31.77
N ASP A 91 12.71 -25.84 -30.56
CA ASP A 91 13.99 -26.48 -30.29
C ASP A 91 13.90 -28.02 -30.30
N ALA A 92 12.70 -28.60 -30.24
CA ALA A 92 12.48 -30.06 -30.23
C ALA A 92 13.11 -30.80 -31.42
N HIS A 93 13.37 -30.11 -32.53
CA HIS A 93 13.95 -30.67 -33.75
C HIS A 93 15.45 -30.36 -33.91
N LEU A 94 16.03 -29.59 -32.99
CA LEU A 94 17.45 -29.23 -33.05
C LEU A 94 18.33 -30.38 -32.51
N PRO A 95 19.50 -30.62 -33.12
CA PRO A 95 20.48 -31.54 -32.54
C PRO A 95 21.02 -30.98 -31.21
N GLU A 96 21.53 -31.88 -30.35
CA GLU A 96 22.18 -31.45 -29.12
C GLU A 96 23.34 -30.49 -29.41
N ALA A 97 23.36 -29.36 -28.69
CA ALA A 97 24.36 -28.34 -28.87
C ALA A 97 25.75 -28.87 -28.50
N ASP A 98 26.74 -28.70 -29.37
CA ASP A 98 28.14 -29.02 -29.09
C ASP A 98 28.79 -28.04 -28.09
N ALA A 99 30.04 -28.31 -27.70
CA ALA A 99 30.74 -27.47 -26.73
C ALA A 99 30.90 -26.01 -27.19
N ALA A 100 31.16 -25.79 -28.48
CA ALA A 100 31.31 -24.46 -29.05
C ALA A 100 29.99 -23.68 -29.02
N THR A 101 28.88 -24.32 -29.39
CA THR A 101 27.54 -23.73 -29.36
C THR A 101 27.12 -23.37 -27.94
N ARG A 102 27.39 -24.24 -26.95
CA ARG A 102 27.12 -23.94 -25.53
C ARG A 102 27.94 -22.77 -25.02
N ALA A 103 29.22 -22.69 -25.39
CA ALA A 103 30.09 -21.57 -25.02
C ALA A 103 29.59 -20.24 -25.61
N LEU A 104 29.18 -20.24 -26.89
CA LEU A 104 28.61 -19.07 -27.54
C LEU A 104 27.29 -18.62 -26.89
N ALA A 105 26.40 -19.57 -26.57
CA ALA A 105 25.14 -19.28 -25.90
C ALA A 105 25.36 -18.62 -24.53
N ARG A 106 26.34 -19.13 -23.75
CA ARG A 106 26.74 -18.53 -22.47
C ARG A 106 27.25 -17.10 -22.64
N ALA A 107 28.15 -16.86 -23.59
CA ALA A 107 28.69 -15.52 -23.84
C ALA A 107 27.59 -14.51 -24.23
N ARG A 108 26.62 -14.94 -25.06
CA ARG A 108 25.46 -14.11 -25.42
C ARG A 108 24.56 -13.81 -24.22
N TYR A 109 24.32 -14.80 -23.37
CA TYR A 109 23.52 -14.63 -22.15
C TYR A 109 24.19 -13.65 -21.17
N GLU A 110 25.49 -13.79 -20.94
CA GLU A 110 26.26 -12.86 -20.09
C GLU A 110 26.19 -11.42 -20.62
N GLY A 111 26.32 -11.24 -21.94
CA GLY A 111 26.15 -9.94 -22.60
C GLY A 111 24.76 -9.34 -22.41
N PHE A 112 23.70 -10.17 -22.53
CA PHE A 112 22.32 -9.76 -22.27
C PHE A 112 22.12 -9.32 -20.81
N VAL A 113 22.58 -10.13 -19.84
CA VAL A 113 22.47 -9.80 -18.40
C VAL A 113 23.20 -8.49 -18.10
N ALA A 114 24.40 -8.29 -18.65
CA ALA A 114 25.13 -7.04 -18.47
C ALA A 114 24.37 -5.83 -19.04
N GLN A 115 23.70 -5.97 -20.19
CA GLN A 115 22.87 -4.91 -20.76
C GLN A 115 21.64 -4.59 -19.92
N VAL A 116 20.92 -5.61 -19.44
CA VAL A 116 19.78 -5.44 -18.52
C VAL A 116 20.21 -4.73 -17.23
N GLY A 117 21.34 -5.15 -16.65
CA GLY A 117 21.91 -4.50 -15.47
C GLY A 117 22.20 -3.01 -15.68
N ARG A 118 22.73 -2.62 -16.84
CA ARG A 118 22.92 -1.20 -17.19
C ARG A 118 21.59 -0.45 -17.27
N ILE A 119 20.58 -1.01 -17.94
CA ILE A 119 19.26 -0.38 -18.08
C ILE A 119 18.65 -0.11 -16.69
N ILE A 120 18.65 -1.12 -15.81
CA ILE A 120 18.14 -0.99 -14.43
C ILE A 120 18.92 0.08 -13.66
N ALA A 121 20.26 0.09 -13.74
CA ALA A 121 21.09 1.07 -13.04
C ALA A 121 20.83 2.51 -13.51
N THR A 122 20.47 2.71 -14.78
CA THR A 122 20.13 4.03 -15.33
C THR A 122 18.70 4.50 -15.00
N GLY A 123 17.83 3.62 -14.50
CA GLY A 123 16.41 3.92 -14.25
C GLY A 123 15.59 4.19 -15.52
N GLN A 124 16.17 3.99 -16.70
CA GLN A 124 15.53 4.18 -17.99
C GLN A 124 14.78 2.92 -18.40
N SER A 125 13.56 3.06 -18.90
CA SER A 125 12.83 1.91 -19.46
C SER A 125 13.17 1.77 -20.94
N SER A 126 13.74 0.64 -21.34
CA SER A 126 13.92 0.31 -22.76
C SER A 126 12.61 0.03 -23.48
N LEU A 127 11.52 -0.18 -22.74
CA LEU A 127 10.20 -0.48 -23.27
C LEU A 127 9.37 0.78 -23.53
N ASN A 128 9.82 1.94 -23.04
CA ASN A 128 9.10 3.21 -23.20
C ASN A 128 10.11 4.35 -23.48
N PRO A 129 10.49 4.58 -24.74
CA PRO A 129 11.63 5.44 -25.12
C PRO A 129 11.41 6.96 -24.93
N THR A 130 10.44 7.41 -24.13
CA THR A 130 10.10 8.84 -23.94
C THR A 130 9.95 9.19 -22.46
N SER A 131 11.04 9.59 -21.80
CA SER A 131 10.98 10.43 -20.58
C SER A 131 12.25 11.22 -20.25
N SER A 132 13.27 11.24 -21.13
CA SER A 132 14.58 11.85 -20.81
C SER A 132 14.95 13.07 -21.65
N ARG A 133 13.98 13.78 -22.24
CA ARG A 133 14.21 15.04 -22.96
C ARG A 133 13.10 16.07 -22.76
N GLU A 134 12.78 16.42 -21.52
CA GLU A 134 12.09 17.68 -21.23
C GLU A 134 12.65 18.23 -19.91
N GLY A 135 13.59 19.16 -20.02
CA GLY A 135 14.24 19.80 -18.86
C GLY A 135 15.66 20.27 -19.16
N GLU A 136 15.81 21.15 -20.16
CA GLU A 136 16.94 22.07 -20.28
C GLU A 136 16.38 23.50 -20.37
#